data_AF-A0A9W8GTJ0-F1
#
_entry.id   AF-A0A9W8GTJ0-F1
#
_cell.length_a   1.000
_cell.length_b   1.000
_cell.length_c   1.000
_cell.angle_alpha   90.00
_cell.angle_beta   90.00
_cell.angle_gamma   90.00
#
_symmetry.space_group_name_H-M   'P 1'
#
loop_
_entity.id
_entity.type
_entity.pdbx_description
1 polymer ?
#
loop_
_entity_poly.entity_id
_entity_poly.type
_entity_poly.pdbx_seq_one_letter_code
_entity_poly.pdbx_strand_id
1 'polypeptide(L)'
;MQDLRGELHFGELSLPEPNLFIPDNLEVKGQKTSAEPGAEPALLKLAEGLELWFKQDDRFFLPRGEVRINVENPRAYESPLSSILSQLFVLVLKDSLSEITYDAQVAGLWFDIHESVDGFSISVDGFNDKLPQLLKILLTTIKNYKVDDTQFEVYSREVRKKLDNVRHAEPYNHVQTNTHYLNYATVWRYSDKLSAFSLVNKQRLQKFIDSLFEQTRIQMIVMGNFAEQDALDMADMVIDVLGSQPLPDYARQWSRVLLHNPGSYVHHATMPEDGNVNSSIDVSIYTGQTQNDWERVVLDLTSIIIQEPFFDQLRTKEQLGYITYSSDRKYSDGYMTLRLLVQSEANPAYVSQRISHFVRGFRKRLVDMTQEEFERYANSLKVKREEKLKNLYGETSRYWTH
;
A
#
# COMPACT_ATOMS: atom_id res chain seq x y z
N MET A 1 -48.91 -32.62 6.27
CA MET A 1 -47.86 -31.75 5.72
C MET A 1 -47.88 -31.95 4.22
N GLN A 2 -48.43 -30.99 3.49
CA GLN A 2 -48.43 -30.99 2.03
C GLN A 2 -46.99 -30.86 1.51
N ASP A 3 -46.70 -31.64 0.49
CA ASP A 3 -45.45 -31.69 -0.25
C ASP A 3 -45.17 -30.33 -0.89
N LEU A 4 -44.10 -29.66 -0.44
CA LEU A 4 -43.62 -28.38 -0.97
C LEU A 4 -42.64 -28.55 -2.14
N ARG A 5 -42.55 -29.75 -2.74
CA ARG A 5 -41.69 -30.02 -3.92
C ARG A 5 -42.40 -29.70 -5.23
N GLY A 6 -42.95 -28.49 -5.35
CA GLY A 6 -43.15 -27.91 -6.68
C GLY A 6 -41.77 -27.56 -7.24
N GLU A 7 -41.43 -28.07 -8.42
CA GLU A 7 -40.21 -27.66 -9.12
C GLU A 7 -40.29 -26.17 -9.45
N LEU A 8 -39.64 -25.36 -8.62
CA LEU A 8 -39.39 -23.95 -8.89
C LEU A 8 -38.26 -23.87 -9.93
N HIS A 9 -38.62 -23.93 -11.21
CA HIS A 9 -37.71 -23.59 -12.31
C HIS A 9 -37.61 -22.06 -12.40
N PHE A 10 -36.69 -21.48 -11.64
CA PHE A 10 -36.27 -20.09 -11.88
C PHE A 10 -35.22 -20.15 -13.00
N GLY A 11 -35.56 -19.71 -14.21
CA GLY A 11 -34.70 -19.84 -15.40
C GLY A 11 -33.34 -19.13 -15.33
N GLU A 12 -33.09 -18.36 -14.27
CA GLU A 12 -31.84 -17.63 -14.00
C GLU A 12 -31.08 -18.17 -12.76
N LEU A 13 -31.59 -19.19 -12.07
CA LEU A 13 -30.93 -19.79 -10.90
C LEU A 13 -30.50 -21.23 -11.23
N SER A 14 -29.19 -21.48 -11.20
CA SER A 14 -28.60 -22.81 -11.30
C SER A 14 -27.77 -23.13 -10.06
N LEU A 15 -27.52 -24.42 -9.82
CA LEU A 15 -26.46 -24.81 -8.90
C LEU A 15 -25.10 -24.33 -9.45
N PRO A 16 -24.13 -23.99 -8.59
CA PRO A 16 -22.80 -23.63 -9.06
C PRO A 16 -22.13 -24.82 -9.74
N GLU A 17 -21.31 -24.53 -10.74
CA GLU A 17 -20.43 -25.51 -11.37
C GLU A 17 -19.36 -26.00 -10.37
N PRO A 18 -18.72 -27.15 -10.62
CA PRO A 18 -17.62 -27.63 -9.78
C PRO A 18 -16.47 -26.63 -9.70
N ASN A 19 -16.05 -26.29 -8.48
CA ASN A 19 -14.98 -25.34 -8.23
C ASN A 19 -13.62 -25.90 -8.68
N LEU A 20 -13.07 -25.31 -9.74
CA LEU A 20 -11.79 -25.73 -10.37
C LEU A 20 -10.54 -25.29 -9.60
N PHE A 21 -10.69 -24.46 -8.57
CA PHE A 21 -9.59 -23.92 -7.77
C PHE A 21 -9.28 -24.73 -6.50
N ILE A 22 -10.08 -25.76 -6.21
CA ILE A 22 -9.76 -26.69 -5.12
C ILE A 22 -8.38 -27.31 -5.42
N PRO A 23 -7.39 -27.20 -4.50
CA PRO A 23 -6.05 -27.72 -4.74
C PRO A 23 -6.06 -29.25 -4.74
N ASP A 24 -5.46 -29.84 -5.78
CA ASP A 24 -5.25 -31.29 -5.89
C ASP A 24 -3.89 -31.69 -5.31
N ASN A 25 -2.89 -30.80 -5.43
CA ASN A 25 -1.53 -31.03 -4.96
C ASN A 25 -1.19 -30.13 -3.77
N LEU A 26 -0.84 -30.76 -2.64
CA LEU A 26 -0.38 -30.08 -1.42
C LEU A 26 1.06 -30.48 -1.03
N GLU A 27 1.82 -31.05 -1.97
CA GLU A 27 3.22 -31.41 -1.78
C GLU A 27 4.08 -30.16 -1.55
N VAL A 28 4.90 -30.20 -0.51
CA VAL A 28 5.86 -29.14 -0.19
C VAL A 28 7.21 -29.51 -0.80
N LYS A 29 7.65 -28.75 -1.80
CA LYS A 29 8.87 -28.99 -2.58
C LYS A 29 10.16 -28.74 -1.78
N GLY A 30 10.09 -27.90 -0.74
CA GLY A 30 11.22 -27.54 0.12
C GLY A 30 11.37 -28.41 1.36
N GLN A 31 12.60 -28.55 1.87
CA GLN A 31 12.87 -29.18 3.15
C GLN A 31 13.66 -28.24 4.06
N LYS A 32 13.43 -28.33 5.37
CA LYS A 32 14.19 -27.58 6.35
C LYS A 32 15.62 -28.12 6.43
N THR A 33 16.54 -27.47 5.74
CA THR A 33 17.97 -27.85 5.69
C THR A 33 18.82 -27.10 6.73
N SER A 34 18.31 -26.01 7.30
CA SER A 34 19.01 -25.21 8.31
C SER A 34 18.06 -24.63 9.36
N ALA A 35 18.63 -24.21 10.49
CA ALA A 35 17.87 -23.60 11.59
C ALA A 35 17.53 -22.12 11.33
N GLU A 36 18.40 -21.44 10.58
CA GLU A 36 18.24 -20.06 10.16
C GLU A 36 17.73 -20.01 8.73
N PRO A 37 16.86 -19.05 8.37
CA PRO A 37 16.43 -18.90 7.00
C PRO A 37 17.58 -18.59 6.04
N GLY A 38 17.44 -19.01 4.79
CA GLY A 38 18.35 -18.71 3.70
C GLY A 38 18.34 -17.24 3.29
N ALA A 39 19.02 -16.98 2.17
CA ALA A 39 19.27 -15.64 1.64
C ALA A 39 17.97 -14.89 1.25
N GLU A 40 18.12 -13.57 1.09
CA GLU A 40 17.09 -12.70 0.51
C GLU A 40 16.69 -13.18 -0.90
N PRO A 41 15.54 -12.75 -1.44
CA PRO A 41 15.14 -13.10 -2.80
C PRO A 41 16.25 -12.82 -3.81
N ALA A 42 16.51 -13.80 -4.68
CA ALA A 42 17.51 -13.68 -5.73
C ALA A 42 16.86 -13.13 -7.01
N LEU A 43 17.58 -12.25 -7.69
CA LEU A 43 17.22 -11.80 -9.03
C LEU A 43 17.44 -12.95 -10.02
N LEU A 44 16.37 -13.63 -10.42
CA LEU A 44 16.45 -14.77 -11.35
C LEU A 44 16.56 -14.33 -12.81
N LYS A 45 15.85 -13.26 -13.18
CA LYS A 45 15.80 -12.78 -14.57
C LYS A 45 15.72 -11.26 -14.59
N LEU A 46 16.66 -10.65 -15.29
CA LEU A 46 16.65 -9.23 -15.64
C LEU A 46 16.72 -9.13 -17.16
N ALA A 47 15.67 -8.60 -17.77
CA ALA A 47 15.54 -8.41 -19.21
C ALA A 47 14.89 -7.05 -19.50
N GLU A 48 14.83 -6.68 -20.77
CA GLU A 48 14.17 -5.44 -21.17
C GLU A 48 12.68 -5.49 -20.79
N GLY A 49 12.26 -4.62 -19.86
CA GLY A 49 10.88 -4.59 -19.36
C GLY A 49 10.51 -5.67 -18.34
N LEU A 50 11.46 -6.48 -17.85
CA LEU A 50 11.21 -7.52 -16.83
C LEU A 50 12.29 -7.56 -15.75
N GLU A 51 11.88 -7.57 -14.49
CA GLU A 51 12.68 -7.87 -13.32
C GLU A 51 11.97 -8.92 -12.46
N LEU A 52 12.53 -10.13 -12.36
CA LEU A 52 11.98 -11.25 -11.61
C LEU A 52 12.86 -11.61 -10.41
N TRP A 53 12.27 -11.51 -9.23
CA TRP A 53 12.85 -11.96 -7.97
C TRP A 53 12.18 -13.24 -7.49
N PHE A 54 12.96 -14.13 -6.87
CA PHE A 54 12.45 -15.39 -6.36
C PHE A 54 13.06 -15.76 -5.02
N LYS A 55 12.23 -16.33 -4.14
CA LYS A 55 12.68 -17.02 -2.94
C LYS A 55 11.78 -18.22 -2.65
N GLN A 56 12.35 -19.42 -2.72
CA GLN A 56 11.66 -20.60 -2.21
C GLN A 56 11.46 -20.48 -0.68
N ASP A 57 10.31 -20.95 -0.19
CA ASP A 57 10.05 -20.99 1.24
C ASP A 57 11.03 -21.91 1.98
N ASP A 58 11.65 -21.36 3.01
CA ASP A 58 12.63 -21.98 3.89
C ASP A 58 12.26 -21.82 5.38
N ARG A 59 11.06 -21.30 5.67
CA ARG A 59 10.61 -20.97 7.02
C ARG A 59 9.33 -21.68 7.41
N PHE A 60 8.32 -21.64 6.54
CA PHE A 60 6.94 -21.98 6.90
C PHE A 60 6.55 -23.39 6.48
N PHE A 61 7.13 -23.90 5.38
CA PHE A 61 6.93 -25.23 4.82
C PHE A 61 5.45 -25.57 4.63
N LEU A 62 4.69 -24.64 4.06
CA LEU A 62 3.27 -24.80 3.73
C LEU A 62 3.10 -24.92 2.22
N PRO A 63 2.04 -25.59 1.71
CA PRO A 63 1.73 -25.64 0.29
C PRO A 63 1.12 -24.30 -0.18
N ARG A 64 1.83 -23.20 0.07
CA ARG A 64 1.37 -21.85 -0.20
C ARG A 64 2.41 -21.06 -0.97
N GLY A 65 1.92 -20.18 -1.81
CA GLY A 65 2.71 -19.26 -2.62
C GLY A 65 2.17 -17.84 -2.51
N GLU A 66 3.01 -16.90 -2.86
CA GLU A 66 2.65 -15.51 -3.06
C GLU A 66 3.40 -14.95 -4.27
N VAL A 67 2.65 -14.29 -5.14
CA VAL A 67 3.17 -13.61 -6.32
C VAL A 67 2.75 -12.16 -6.23
N ARG A 68 3.69 -11.23 -6.34
CA ARG A 68 3.38 -9.80 -6.51
C ARG A 68 4.01 -9.30 -7.80
N ILE A 69 3.25 -8.45 -8.49
CA ILE A 69 3.61 -7.87 -9.77
C ILE A 69 3.33 -6.38 -9.68
N ASN A 70 4.32 -5.56 -9.98
CA ASN A 70 4.14 -4.15 -10.31
C ASN A 70 4.18 -4.02 -11.84
N VAL A 71 3.09 -3.51 -12.42
CA VAL A 71 3.01 -3.19 -13.84
C VAL A 71 3.27 -1.70 -13.98
N GLU A 72 4.53 -1.33 -14.18
CA GLU A 72 4.95 0.06 -14.30
C GLU A 72 4.50 0.63 -15.66
N ASN A 73 3.71 1.70 -15.58
CA ASN A 73 3.41 2.61 -16.68
C ASN A 73 3.16 4.04 -16.13
N PRO A 74 4.05 5.01 -16.40
CA PRO A 74 3.92 6.39 -15.93
C PRO A 74 2.61 7.09 -16.29
N ARG A 75 1.95 6.67 -17.38
CA ARG A 75 0.65 7.22 -17.80
C ARG A 75 -0.41 7.04 -16.73
N ALA A 76 -0.26 6.06 -15.83
CA ALA A 76 -1.20 5.83 -14.73
C ALA A 76 -1.35 7.02 -13.77
N TYR A 77 -0.35 7.91 -13.69
CA TYR A 77 -0.36 9.01 -12.73
C TYR A 77 0.15 10.35 -13.31
N GLU A 78 0.33 10.46 -14.63
CA GLU A 78 0.90 11.65 -15.28
C GLU A 78 0.08 12.95 -15.09
N SER A 79 -1.21 12.84 -14.77
CA SER A 79 -2.12 13.97 -14.59
C SER A 79 -3.20 13.68 -13.55
N PRO A 80 -3.91 14.69 -13.02
CA PRO A 80 -5.09 14.46 -12.17
C PRO A 80 -6.14 13.59 -12.85
N LEU A 81 -6.34 13.76 -14.17
CA LEU A 81 -7.26 12.94 -14.94
C LEU A 81 -6.80 11.48 -14.97
N SER A 82 -5.53 11.24 -15.30
CA SER A 82 -5.00 9.88 -15.37
C SER A 82 -5.07 9.17 -14.02
N SER A 83 -4.81 9.89 -12.92
CA SER A 83 -4.99 9.33 -11.57
C SER A 83 -6.43 8.93 -11.26
N ILE A 84 -7.43 9.67 -11.75
CA ILE A 84 -8.85 9.30 -11.62
C ILE A 84 -9.16 8.07 -12.48
N LEU A 85 -8.66 8.04 -13.72
CA LEU A 85 -8.89 6.93 -14.63
C LEU A 85 -8.25 5.63 -14.14
N SER A 86 -7.06 5.67 -13.54
CA SER A 86 -6.42 4.53 -12.86
C SER A 86 -7.27 3.99 -11.72
N GLN A 87 -7.75 4.88 -10.85
CA GLN A 87 -8.62 4.49 -9.74
C GLN A 87 -9.94 3.89 -10.24
N LEU A 88 -10.55 4.49 -11.28
CA LEU A 88 -11.76 3.94 -11.89
C LEU A 88 -11.51 2.57 -12.52
N PHE A 89 -10.41 2.42 -13.26
CA PHE A 89 -10.02 1.16 -13.87
C PHE A 89 -9.90 0.05 -12.83
N VAL A 90 -9.16 0.27 -11.73
CA VAL A 90 -9.00 -0.73 -10.67
C VAL A 90 -10.34 -1.09 -10.03
N LEU A 91 -11.22 -0.11 -9.78
CA LEU A 91 -12.54 -0.38 -9.19
C LEU A 91 -13.45 -1.21 -10.10
N VAL A 92 -13.59 -0.83 -11.38
CA VAL A 92 -14.45 -1.56 -12.32
C VAL A 92 -13.88 -2.95 -12.66
N LEU A 93 -12.56 -3.07 -12.67
CA LEU A 93 -11.86 -4.33 -12.86
C LEU A 93 -12.06 -5.26 -11.67
N LYS A 94 -11.95 -4.77 -10.43
CA LYS A 94 -12.21 -5.56 -9.22
C LYS A 94 -13.63 -6.10 -9.17
N ASP A 95 -14.61 -5.27 -9.53
CA ASP A 95 -16.01 -5.70 -9.61
C ASP A 95 -16.17 -6.86 -10.60
N SER A 96 -15.60 -6.70 -11.80
CA SER A 96 -15.65 -7.73 -12.85
C SER A 96 -14.91 -9.02 -12.48
N LEU A 97 -13.82 -8.90 -11.73
CA LEU A 97 -13.05 -10.05 -11.26
C LEU A 97 -13.71 -10.76 -10.08
N SER A 98 -14.55 -10.07 -9.31
CA SER A 98 -15.13 -10.63 -8.08
C SER A 98 -15.96 -11.89 -8.35
N GLU A 99 -16.73 -11.89 -9.44
CA GLU A 99 -17.51 -13.06 -9.88
C GLU A 99 -16.60 -14.20 -10.33
N ILE A 100 -15.59 -13.89 -11.15
CA ILE A 100 -14.65 -14.86 -11.74
C ILE A 100 -13.82 -15.58 -10.66
N THR A 101 -13.54 -14.88 -9.56
CA THR A 101 -12.58 -15.31 -8.54
C THR A 101 -13.23 -15.79 -7.24
N TYR A 102 -14.57 -15.77 -7.16
CA TYR A 102 -15.30 -16.23 -5.97
C TYR A 102 -14.92 -17.67 -5.60
N ASP A 103 -14.91 -18.56 -6.59
CA ASP A 103 -14.50 -19.95 -6.39
C ASP A 103 -13.05 -20.08 -5.90
N ALA A 104 -12.15 -19.23 -6.40
CA ALA A 104 -10.77 -19.18 -5.94
C ALA A 104 -10.68 -18.79 -4.45
N GLN A 105 -11.45 -17.77 -4.03
CA GLN A 105 -11.50 -17.34 -2.63
C GLN A 105 -12.02 -18.44 -1.71
N VAL A 106 -13.09 -19.14 -2.12
CA VAL A 106 -13.62 -20.30 -1.37
C VAL A 106 -12.57 -21.42 -1.27
N ALA A 107 -11.75 -21.60 -2.30
CA ALA A 107 -10.66 -22.56 -2.32
C ALA A 107 -9.38 -22.08 -1.60
N GLY A 108 -9.38 -20.90 -0.99
CA GLY A 108 -8.26 -20.38 -0.22
C GLY A 108 -7.18 -19.66 -1.04
N LEU A 109 -7.54 -19.16 -2.22
CA LEU A 109 -6.74 -18.27 -3.06
C LEU A 109 -7.30 -16.86 -3.05
N TRP A 110 -6.44 -15.89 -2.83
CA TRP A 110 -6.80 -14.49 -2.76
C TRP A 110 -6.01 -13.71 -3.80
N PHE A 111 -6.57 -12.60 -4.23
CA PHE A 111 -5.87 -11.64 -5.05
C PHE A 111 -6.23 -10.22 -4.59
N ASP A 112 -5.34 -9.28 -4.89
CA ASP A 112 -5.65 -7.87 -4.77
C ASP A 112 -5.02 -7.10 -5.95
N ILE A 113 -5.61 -5.95 -6.26
CA ILE A 113 -5.15 -5.05 -7.31
C ILE A 113 -5.19 -3.62 -6.76
N HIS A 114 -4.13 -2.86 -6.93
CA HIS A 114 -4.08 -1.47 -6.48
C HIS A 114 -3.50 -0.58 -7.55
N GLU A 115 -4.03 0.62 -7.68
CA GLU A 115 -3.37 1.69 -8.41
C GLU A 115 -2.16 2.20 -7.62
N SER A 116 -1.11 2.59 -8.35
CA SER A 116 0.08 3.22 -7.78
C SER A 116 0.45 4.47 -8.57
N VAL A 117 1.45 5.20 -8.10
CA VAL A 117 1.95 6.40 -8.77
C VAL A 117 2.75 6.09 -10.03
N ASP A 118 3.20 4.84 -10.17
CA ASP A 118 4.03 4.34 -11.26
C ASP A 118 3.30 3.33 -12.14
N GLY A 119 2.03 2.99 -11.84
CA GLY A 119 1.28 1.98 -12.58
C GLY A 119 0.14 1.37 -11.76
N PHE A 120 0.14 0.05 -11.70
CA PHE A 120 -0.73 -0.71 -10.79
C PHE A 120 -0.04 -2.00 -10.35
N SER A 121 -0.38 -2.48 -9.17
CA SER A 121 0.15 -3.72 -8.60
C SER A 121 -0.92 -4.81 -8.57
N ILE A 122 -0.52 -6.05 -8.80
CA ILE A 122 -1.33 -7.26 -8.62
C ILE A 122 -0.64 -8.12 -7.58
N SER A 123 -1.38 -8.63 -6.60
CA SER A 123 -0.90 -9.67 -5.68
C SER A 123 -1.82 -10.88 -5.74
N VAL A 124 -1.26 -12.09 -5.71
CA VAL A 124 -1.99 -13.35 -5.63
C VAL A 124 -1.34 -14.21 -4.56
N ASP A 125 -2.12 -14.72 -3.61
CA ASP A 125 -1.63 -15.58 -2.53
C ASP A 125 -2.59 -16.75 -2.25
N GLY A 126 -2.07 -17.82 -1.67
CA GLY A 126 -2.86 -18.99 -1.28
C GLY A 126 -2.19 -20.29 -1.67
N PHE A 127 -2.97 -21.33 -1.96
CA PHE A 127 -2.42 -22.66 -2.31
C PHE A 127 -1.66 -22.63 -3.64
N ASN A 128 -0.40 -23.05 -3.64
CA ASN A 128 0.49 -22.87 -4.80
C ASN A 128 0.07 -23.67 -6.04
N ASP A 129 -0.73 -24.73 -5.89
CA ASP A 129 -1.17 -25.61 -6.99
C ASP A 129 -1.98 -24.86 -8.07
N LYS A 130 -3.03 -24.13 -7.67
CA LYS A 130 -3.91 -23.40 -8.59
C LYS A 130 -3.57 -21.91 -8.72
N LEU A 131 -2.53 -21.43 -8.03
CA LEU A 131 -2.12 -20.03 -8.05
C LEU A 131 -1.71 -19.54 -9.47
N PRO A 132 -0.87 -20.26 -10.25
CA PRO A 132 -0.52 -19.83 -11.60
C PRO A 132 -1.74 -19.75 -12.54
N GLN A 133 -2.71 -20.66 -12.35
CA GLN A 133 -3.96 -20.66 -13.12
C GLN A 133 -4.80 -19.42 -12.80
N LEU A 134 -4.98 -19.09 -11.52
CA LEU A 134 -5.66 -17.87 -11.11
C LEU A 134 -4.96 -16.63 -11.68
N LEU A 135 -3.64 -16.54 -11.54
CA LEU A 135 -2.85 -15.42 -12.06
C LEU A 135 -3.07 -15.22 -13.56
N LYS A 136 -3.07 -16.31 -14.35
CA LYS A 136 -3.34 -16.26 -15.79
C LYS A 136 -4.75 -15.73 -16.11
N ILE A 137 -5.76 -16.18 -15.36
CA ILE A 137 -7.16 -15.72 -15.51
C ILE A 137 -7.26 -14.22 -15.22
N LEU A 138 -6.63 -13.77 -14.12
CA LEU A 138 -6.59 -12.35 -13.76
C LEU A 138 -5.96 -11.53 -14.89
N LEU A 139 -4.75 -11.87 -15.33
CA LEU A 139 -4.02 -11.12 -16.35
C LEU A 139 -4.75 -11.08 -17.69
N THR A 140 -5.35 -12.21 -18.09
CA THR A 140 -6.14 -12.30 -19.33
C THR A 140 -7.37 -11.39 -19.26
N THR A 141 -8.04 -11.36 -18.11
CA THR A 141 -9.20 -10.49 -17.89
C THR A 141 -8.79 -9.02 -17.88
N ILE A 142 -7.69 -8.68 -17.20
CA ILE A 142 -7.11 -7.34 -17.13
C ILE A 142 -6.79 -6.81 -18.52
N LYS A 143 -6.04 -7.58 -19.32
CA LYS A 143 -5.61 -7.17 -20.67
C LYS A 143 -6.78 -6.93 -21.63
N ASN A 144 -7.81 -7.77 -21.54
CA ASN A 144 -8.93 -7.76 -22.47
C ASN A 144 -10.15 -6.98 -21.95
N TYR A 145 -10.02 -6.31 -20.81
CA TYR A 145 -11.14 -5.66 -20.15
C TYR A 145 -11.80 -4.61 -21.06
N LYS A 146 -13.13 -4.68 -21.13
CA LYS A 146 -13.97 -3.71 -21.81
C LYS A 146 -14.89 -3.06 -20.80
N VAL A 147 -14.85 -1.74 -20.78
CA VAL A 147 -15.62 -0.94 -19.84
C VAL A 147 -17.11 -1.16 -20.11
N ASP A 148 -17.83 -1.66 -19.11
CA ASP A 148 -19.29 -1.73 -19.13
C ASP A 148 -19.90 -0.34 -18.81
N ASP A 149 -21.03 -0.03 -19.44
CA ASP A 149 -21.72 1.26 -19.24
C ASP A 149 -22.23 1.41 -17.80
N THR A 150 -22.83 0.36 -17.25
CA THR A 150 -23.43 0.37 -15.93
C THR A 150 -22.35 0.49 -14.86
N GLN A 151 -21.31 -0.35 -14.95
CA GLN A 151 -20.15 -0.27 -14.03
C GLN A 151 -19.49 1.11 -14.09
N PHE A 152 -19.29 1.66 -15.29
CA PHE A 152 -18.71 2.99 -15.44
C PHE A 152 -19.54 4.06 -14.72
N GLU A 153 -20.87 4.08 -14.91
CA GLU A 153 -21.74 5.07 -14.28
C GLU A 153 -21.73 4.98 -12.75
N VAL A 154 -21.79 3.75 -12.22
CA VAL A 154 -21.77 3.49 -10.77
C VAL A 154 -20.44 3.94 -10.19
N TYR A 155 -19.32 3.41 -10.68
CA TYR A 155 -18.01 3.67 -10.08
C TYR A 155 -17.51 5.10 -10.35
N SER A 156 -17.89 5.73 -11.46
CA SER A 156 -17.64 7.15 -11.69
C SER A 156 -18.31 8.01 -10.63
N ARG A 157 -19.58 7.72 -10.31
CA ARG A 157 -20.31 8.41 -9.24
C ARG A 157 -19.66 8.18 -7.88
N GLU A 158 -19.24 6.94 -7.60
CA GLU A 158 -18.56 6.61 -6.35
C GLU A 158 -17.22 7.32 -6.18
N VAL A 159 -16.37 7.34 -7.21
CA VAL A 159 -15.08 8.05 -7.15
C VAL A 159 -15.29 9.54 -6.96
N ARG A 160 -16.24 10.15 -7.69
CA ARG A 160 -16.58 11.56 -7.50
C ARG A 160 -17.05 11.85 -6.08
N LYS A 161 -17.94 11.01 -5.54
CA LYS A 161 -18.45 11.14 -4.17
C LYS A 161 -17.32 10.99 -3.15
N LYS A 162 -16.41 10.02 -3.32
CA LYS A 162 -15.25 9.83 -2.45
C LYS A 162 -14.33 11.07 -2.46
N LEU A 163 -14.06 11.63 -3.64
CA LEU A 163 -13.24 12.85 -3.77
C LEU A 163 -13.90 14.07 -3.11
N ASP A 164 -15.22 14.21 -3.24
CA ASP A 164 -15.97 15.31 -2.62
C ASP A 164 -16.01 15.16 -1.09
N ASN A 165 -16.22 13.93 -0.62
CA ASN A 165 -16.26 13.58 0.80
C ASN A 165 -14.95 13.81 1.54
N VAL A 166 -13.82 14.00 0.84
CA VAL A 166 -12.54 14.39 1.48
C VAL A 166 -12.71 15.66 2.30
N ARG A 167 -13.59 16.58 1.89
CA ARG A 167 -13.86 17.84 2.61
C ARG A 167 -14.45 17.63 4.01
N HIS A 168 -15.11 16.49 4.22
CA HIS A 168 -15.74 16.09 5.47
C HIS A 168 -14.83 15.26 6.37
N ALA A 169 -13.57 15.06 5.97
CA ALA A 169 -12.64 14.26 6.75
C ALA A 169 -12.24 14.98 8.06
N GLU A 170 -11.86 14.20 9.06
CA GLU A 170 -11.34 14.76 10.31
C GLU A 170 -10.07 15.61 10.10
N PRO A 171 -9.83 16.67 10.89
CA PRO A 171 -8.68 17.57 10.74
C PRO A 171 -7.33 16.84 10.68
N TYR A 172 -7.14 15.77 11.44
CA TYR A 172 -5.88 15.00 11.39
C TYR A 172 -5.62 14.37 10.01
N ASN A 173 -6.67 13.97 9.28
CA ASN A 173 -6.55 13.44 7.92
C ASN A 173 -6.14 14.55 6.95
N HIS A 174 -6.75 15.73 7.06
CA HIS A 174 -6.38 16.88 6.23
C HIS A 174 -4.92 17.28 6.42
N VAL A 175 -4.45 17.31 7.67
CA VAL A 175 -3.04 17.62 7.96
C VAL A 175 -2.12 16.53 7.40
N GLN A 176 -2.48 15.25 7.52
CA GLN A 176 -1.71 14.16 6.90
C GLN A 176 -1.63 14.29 5.37
N THR A 177 -2.76 14.61 4.71
CA THR A 177 -2.83 14.83 3.27
C THR A 177 -1.99 16.04 2.84
N ASN A 178 -2.06 17.16 3.57
CA ASN A 178 -1.25 18.34 3.28
C ASN A 178 0.25 18.08 3.49
N THR A 179 0.63 17.36 4.57
CA THR A 179 2.01 16.92 4.78
C THR A 179 2.49 16.06 3.63
N HIS A 180 1.64 15.21 3.03
CA HIS A 180 1.99 14.44 1.85
C HIS A 180 2.23 15.35 0.62
N TYR A 181 1.36 16.33 0.37
CA TYR A 181 1.56 17.33 -0.71
C TYR A 181 2.85 18.14 -0.56
N LEU A 182 3.30 18.40 0.67
CA LEU A 182 4.50 19.18 0.95
C LEU A 182 5.80 18.36 0.89
N ASN A 183 5.70 17.02 0.83
CA ASN A 183 6.86 16.14 0.88
C ASN A 183 7.14 15.38 -0.39
N TYR A 184 6.23 15.36 -1.37
CA TYR A 184 6.41 14.64 -2.62
C TYR A 184 6.34 15.61 -3.80
N ALA A 185 7.21 15.41 -4.79
CA ALA A 185 7.32 16.28 -5.96
C ALA A 185 6.07 16.23 -6.84
N THR A 186 5.41 15.07 -6.91
CA THR A 186 4.20 14.87 -7.73
C THR A 186 3.13 14.19 -6.89
N VAL A 187 2.10 14.94 -6.51
CA VAL A 187 0.88 14.42 -5.89
C VAL A 187 -0.30 15.27 -6.34
N TRP A 188 -1.37 14.64 -6.80
CA TRP A 188 -2.57 15.37 -7.25
C TRP A 188 -3.51 15.66 -6.08
N ARG A 189 -3.88 16.93 -5.92
CA ARG A 189 -4.84 17.31 -4.88
C ARG A 189 -6.24 16.81 -5.23
N TYR A 190 -7.06 16.54 -4.22
CA TYR A 190 -8.46 16.17 -4.45
C TYR A 190 -9.21 17.28 -5.22
N SER A 191 -8.87 18.55 -5.02
CA SER A 191 -9.40 19.70 -5.79
C SER A 191 -9.02 19.65 -7.27
N ASP A 192 -7.79 19.26 -7.58
CA ASP A 192 -7.30 19.18 -8.97
C ASP A 192 -7.99 18.01 -9.68
N LYS A 193 -8.16 16.89 -8.96
CA LYS A 193 -8.92 15.73 -9.44
C LYS A 193 -10.39 16.10 -9.68
N LEU A 194 -11.05 16.77 -8.73
CA LEU A 194 -12.43 17.23 -8.89
C LEU A 194 -12.60 18.17 -10.10
N SER A 195 -11.63 19.07 -10.32
CA SER A 195 -11.66 19.99 -11.47
C SER A 195 -11.51 19.24 -12.81
N ALA A 196 -10.65 18.21 -12.85
CA ALA A 196 -10.46 17.35 -14.01
C ALA A 196 -11.63 16.37 -14.24
N PHE A 197 -12.51 16.16 -13.26
CA PHE A 197 -13.58 15.16 -13.32
C PHE A 197 -14.58 15.42 -14.45
N SER A 198 -14.73 16.67 -14.89
CA SER A 198 -15.55 17.03 -16.06
C SER A 198 -15.11 16.35 -17.37
N LEU A 199 -13.86 15.90 -17.44
CA LEU A 199 -13.31 15.19 -18.59
C LEU A 199 -13.57 13.69 -18.53
N VAL A 200 -14.00 13.13 -17.39
CA VAL A 200 -14.18 11.68 -17.21
C VAL A 200 -15.38 11.18 -18.01
N ASN A 201 -15.13 10.26 -18.93
CA ASN A 201 -16.16 9.54 -19.68
C ASN A 201 -15.66 8.13 -20.05
N LYS A 202 -16.59 7.25 -20.42
CA LYS A 202 -16.31 5.86 -20.80
C LYS A 202 -15.28 5.75 -21.91
N GLN A 203 -15.38 6.56 -22.96
CA GLN A 203 -14.47 6.47 -24.11
C GLN A 203 -13.03 6.78 -23.71
N ARG A 204 -12.84 7.75 -22.80
CA ARG A 204 -11.52 8.07 -22.25
C ARG A 204 -11.02 6.99 -21.31
N LEU A 205 -11.88 6.40 -20.47
CA LEU A 205 -11.48 5.27 -19.63
C LEU A 205 -11.02 4.09 -20.48
N GLN A 206 -11.78 3.71 -21.52
CA GLN A 206 -11.37 2.61 -22.41
C GLN A 206 -10.05 2.91 -23.13
N LYS A 207 -9.90 4.11 -23.71
CA LYS A 207 -8.64 4.52 -24.36
C LYS A 207 -7.46 4.52 -23.40
N PHE A 208 -7.69 4.96 -22.17
CA PHE A 208 -6.68 4.93 -21.11
C PHE A 208 -6.24 3.50 -20.82
N ILE A 209 -7.18 2.58 -20.61
CA ILE A 209 -6.90 1.15 -20.38
C ILE A 209 -6.11 0.55 -21.55
N ASP A 210 -6.57 0.77 -22.78
CA ASP A 210 -5.88 0.26 -23.98
C ASP A 210 -4.42 0.78 -24.03
N SER A 211 -4.19 2.03 -23.64
CA SER A 211 -2.88 2.67 -23.66
C SER A 211 -1.92 2.22 -22.53
N LEU A 212 -2.43 1.62 -21.45
CA LEU A 212 -1.60 1.15 -20.33
C LEU A 212 -0.73 -0.04 -20.71
N PHE A 213 -1.17 -0.83 -21.69
CA PHE A 213 -0.49 -2.06 -22.11
C PHE A 213 0.25 -1.92 -23.44
N GLU A 214 0.47 -0.69 -23.92
CA GLU A 214 1.34 -0.43 -25.08
C GLU A 214 2.80 -0.65 -24.70
N GLN A 215 3.21 -0.08 -23.56
CA GLN A 215 4.54 -0.18 -22.99
C GLN A 215 4.46 -0.37 -21.49
N THR A 216 5.11 -1.41 -20.95
CA THR A 216 5.15 -1.68 -19.52
C THR A 216 6.52 -2.16 -19.08
N ARG A 217 6.87 -1.93 -17.83
CA ARG A 217 7.91 -2.69 -17.14
C ARG A 217 7.26 -3.53 -16.04
N ILE A 218 7.64 -4.79 -15.98
CA ILE A 218 7.13 -5.76 -15.02
C ILE A 218 8.19 -5.97 -13.96
N GLN A 219 7.90 -5.59 -12.72
CA GLN A 219 8.67 -6.03 -11.55
C GLN A 219 7.86 -7.08 -10.82
N MET A 220 8.44 -8.26 -10.62
CA MET A 220 7.74 -9.41 -10.08
C MET A 220 8.56 -10.07 -8.98
N ILE A 221 7.89 -10.47 -7.90
CA ILE A 221 8.46 -11.33 -6.88
C ILE A 221 7.59 -12.58 -6.73
N VAL A 222 8.23 -13.74 -6.73
CA VAL A 222 7.61 -15.04 -6.50
C VAL A 222 8.20 -15.65 -5.25
N MET A 223 7.38 -15.87 -4.23
CA MET A 223 7.81 -16.49 -2.98
C MET A 223 6.91 -17.65 -2.59
N GLY A 224 7.47 -18.63 -1.88
CA GLY A 224 6.69 -19.74 -1.32
C GLY A 224 7.10 -21.11 -1.85
N ASN A 225 6.14 -22.03 -1.85
CA ASN A 225 6.29 -23.41 -2.30
C ASN A 225 6.34 -23.54 -3.83
N PHE A 226 7.39 -22.98 -4.43
CA PHE A 226 7.68 -23.02 -5.85
C PHE A 226 9.13 -23.47 -6.08
N ALA A 227 9.40 -23.98 -7.27
CA ALA A 227 10.75 -24.13 -7.82
C ALA A 227 11.09 -22.89 -8.66
N GLU A 228 12.39 -22.67 -8.93
CA GLU A 228 12.84 -21.57 -9.80
C GLU A 228 12.17 -21.61 -11.17
N GLN A 229 11.98 -22.81 -11.74
CA GLN A 229 11.31 -22.98 -13.02
C GLN A 229 9.85 -22.51 -12.98
N ASP A 230 9.11 -22.76 -11.89
CA ASP A 230 7.73 -22.28 -11.76
C ASP A 230 7.67 -20.74 -11.81
N ALA A 231 8.67 -20.07 -11.21
CA ALA A 231 8.78 -18.61 -11.22
C ALA A 231 9.10 -18.06 -12.61
N LEU A 232 10.01 -18.71 -13.34
CA LEU A 232 10.33 -18.38 -14.74
C LEU A 232 9.11 -18.56 -15.65
N ASP A 233 8.41 -19.69 -15.52
CA ASP A 233 7.20 -19.99 -16.32
C ASP A 233 6.08 -18.98 -16.06
N MET A 234 5.89 -18.57 -14.79
CA MET A 234 4.93 -17.51 -14.46
C MET A 234 5.34 -16.14 -15.04
N ALA A 235 6.63 -15.80 -15.00
CA ALA A 235 7.11 -14.55 -15.57
C ALA A 235 6.93 -14.49 -17.10
N ASP A 236 7.25 -15.59 -17.79
CA ASP A 236 7.03 -15.70 -19.23
C ASP A 236 5.52 -15.63 -19.57
N MET A 237 4.66 -16.29 -18.77
CA MET A 237 3.21 -16.17 -18.89
C MET A 237 2.71 -14.73 -18.71
N VAL A 238 3.25 -13.98 -17.75
CA VAL A 238 2.88 -12.57 -17.54
C VAL A 238 3.23 -11.73 -18.77
N ILE A 239 4.44 -11.88 -19.31
CA ILE A 239 4.90 -11.15 -20.49
C ILE A 239 4.05 -11.50 -21.71
N ASP A 240 3.79 -12.79 -21.95
CA ASP A 240 3.01 -13.26 -23.09
C ASP A 240 1.56 -12.78 -23.04
N VAL A 241 0.91 -12.83 -21.87
CA VAL A 241 -0.50 -12.42 -21.72
C VAL A 241 -0.65 -10.90 -21.85
N LEU A 242 0.26 -10.11 -21.25
CA LEU A 242 0.19 -8.66 -21.34
C LEU A 242 0.58 -8.16 -22.74
N GLY A 243 1.53 -8.82 -23.40
CA GLY A 243 1.93 -8.51 -24.78
C GLY A 243 2.39 -7.06 -24.99
N SER A 244 2.85 -6.40 -23.93
CA SER A 244 3.33 -5.02 -23.96
C SER A 244 4.74 -4.94 -24.52
N GLN A 245 5.08 -3.84 -25.17
CA GLN A 245 6.48 -3.55 -25.45
C GLN A 245 7.21 -3.17 -24.14
N PRO A 246 8.53 -3.38 -24.05
CA PRO A 246 9.28 -2.92 -22.89
C PRO A 246 9.17 -1.40 -22.70
N LEU A 247 8.94 -0.97 -21.46
CA LEU A 247 9.02 0.45 -21.10
C LEU A 247 10.50 0.88 -21.05
N PRO A 248 10.92 1.90 -21.80
CA PRO A 248 12.31 2.36 -21.78
C PRO A 248 12.69 2.96 -20.42
N ASP A 249 13.94 2.78 -20.00
CA ASP A 249 14.41 3.25 -18.69
C ASP A 249 14.25 4.77 -18.49
N TYR A 250 14.43 5.58 -19.54
CA TYR A 250 14.26 7.03 -19.45
C TYR A 250 12.80 7.47 -19.23
N ALA A 251 11.84 6.61 -19.56
CA ALA A 251 10.42 6.89 -19.40
C ALA A 251 9.94 6.59 -17.99
N ARG A 252 10.71 5.82 -17.20
CA ARG A 252 10.35 5.45 -15.83
C ARG A 252 10.20 6.70 -14.95
N GLN A 253 9.18 6.69 -14.11
CA GLN A 253 8.95 7.74 -13.12
C GLN A 253 9.17 7.19 -11.73
N TRP A 254 10.12 7.77 -11.01
CA TRP A 254 10.33 7.49 -9.60
C TRP A 254 9.59 8.49 -8.73
N SER A 255 9.02 8.00 -7.64
CA SER A 255 8.51 8.88 -6.58
C SER A 255 9.68 9.67 -6.01
N ARG A 256 9.56 11.00 -5.99
CA ARG A 256 10.61 11.89 -5.50
C ARG A 256 10.12 12.64 -4.27
N VAL A 257 10.91 12.55 -3.21
CA VAL A 257 10.68 13.27 -1.97
C VAL A 257 11.33 14.66 -2.07
N LEU A 258 10.65 15.69 -1.58
CA LEU A 258 11.16 17.06 -1.55
C LEU A 258 12.18 17.21 -0.43
N LEU A 259 13.32 17.81 -0.75
CA LEU A 259 14.35 18.16 0.24
C LEU A 259 14.11 19.58 0.74
N HIS A 260 13.93 19.73 2.05
CA HIS A 260 13.76 21.05 2.67
C HIS A 260 15.12 21.61 3.09
N ASN A 261 15.36 22.89 2.78
CA ASN A 261 16.55 23.57 3.29
C ASN A 261 16.50 23.66 4.83
N PRO A 262 17.65 23.72 5.52
CA PRO A 262 17.68 23.91 6.97
C PRO A 262 16.84 25.12 7.39
N GLY A 263 15.96 24.94 8.37
CA GLY A 263 15.08 26.00 8.84
C GLY A 263 13.81 25.49 9.49
N SER A 264 12.90 26.41 9.78
CA SER A 264 11.56 26.12 10.29
C SER A 264 10.52 26.65 9.31
N TYR A 265 9.59 25.79 8.91
CA TYR A 265 8.53 26.12 7.96
C TYR A 265 7.19 25.87 8.63
N VAL A 266 6.23 26.74 8.35
CA VAL A 266 4.87 26.62 8.86
C VAL A 266 3.92 26.69 7.67
N HIS A 267 3.05 25.69 7.57
CA HIS A 267 1.95 25.68 6.62
C HIS A 267 0.63 25.77 7.38
N HIS A 268 -0.20 26.74 7.01
CA HIS A 268 -1.55 26.89 7.53
C HIS A 268 -2.54 26.55 6.43
N ALA A 269 -3.52 25.71 6.76
CA ALA A 269 -4.65 25.40 5.91
C ALA A 269 -5.93 25.54 6.73
N THR A 270 -6.96 26.13 6.13
CA THR A 270 -8.30 26.17 6.70
C THR A 270 -9.03 24.87 6.35
N MET A 271 -9.85 24.38 7.27
CA MET A 271 -10.74 23.25 6.98
C MET A 271 -11.67 23.60 5.80
N PRO A 272 -11.88 22.67 4.85
CA PRO A 272 -12.74 22.96 3.69
C PRO A 272 -14.22 23.17 4.03
N GLU A 273 -14.68 22.65 5.17
CA GLU A 273 -16.06 22.75 5.62
C GLU A 273 -16.15 23.50 6.96
N ASP A 274 -17.16 24.34 7.07
CA ASP A 274 -17.51 25.07 8.28
C ASP A 274 -18.31 24.17 9.24
N GLY A 275 -17.92 24.10 10.52
CA GLY A 275 -18.69 23.40 11.56
C GLY A 275 -17.90 22.38 12.37
N ASN A 276 -16.73 21.93 11.88
CA ASN A 276 -15.82 21.17 12.73
C ASN A 276 -15.06 22.12 13.67
N VAL A 277 -15.34 22.00 14.97
CA VAL A 277 -14.68 22.80 16.02
C VAL A 277 -13.23 22.36 16.27
N ASN A 278 -12.85 21.17 15.81
CA ASN A 278 -11.50 20.66 15.97
C ASN A 278 -10.53 21.26 14.95
N SER A 279 -9.28 21.35 15.38
CA SER A 279 -8.11 21.61 14.56
C SER A 279 -7.09 20.49 14.75
N SER A 280 -6.14 20.34 13.82
CA SER A 280 -5.03 19.42 14.01
C SER A 280 -3.70 20.11 13.76
N ILE A 281 -2.72 19.80 14.61
CA ILE A 281 -1.36 20.25 14.52
C ILE A 281 -0.46 19.05 14.31
N ASP A 282 0.39 19.10 13.30
CA ASP A 282 1.43 18.13 12.98
C ASP A 282 2.78 18.85 13.00
N VAL A 283 3.59 18.54 14.01
CA VAL A 283 4.98 18.97 14.07
C VAL A 283 5.84 17.81 13.59
N SER A 284 6.39 17.96 12.39
CA SER A 284 7.32 17.01 11.78
C SER A 284 8.75 17.54 11.87
N ILE A 285 9.58 16.89 12.69
CA ILE A 285 10.99 17.19 12.87
C ILE A 285 11.79 16.32 11.90
N TYR A 286 12.29 16.91 10.82
CA TYR A 286 13.10 16.21 9.81
C TYR A 286 14.47 15.85 10.38
N THR A 287 14.86 14.59 10.19
CA THR A 287 16.07 13.99 10.76
C THR A 287 16.61 12.91 9.85
N GLY A 288 17.93 12.97 9.61
CA GLY A 288 18.70 11.93 8.93
C GLY A 288 18.18 11.48 7.56
N GLN A 289 18.83 10.48 6.99
CA GLN A 289 18.44 9.86 5.73
C GLN A 289 18.07 8.39 5.95
N THR A 290 17.11 7.89 5.16
CA THR A 290 16.68 6.49 5.26
C THR A 290 17.76 5.48 4.92
N GLN A 291 18.85 5.90 4.28
CA GLN A 291 19.98 5.04 3.90
C GLN A 291 21.06 4.95 5.00
N ASN A 292 20.93 5.71 6.10
CA ASN A 292 21.88 5.67 7.21
C ASN A 292 21.31 4.84 8.37
N ASP A 293 21.84 3.64 8.56
CA ASP A 293 21.35 2.71 9.59
C ASP A 293 21.46 3.26 11.01
N TRP A 294 22.53 4.00 11.32
CA TRP A 294 22.68 4.62 12.63
C TRP A 294 21.58 5.66 12.89
N GLU A 295 21.32 6.53 11.93
CA GLU A 295 20.28 7.55 12.05
C GLU A 295 18.88 6.94 12.14
N ARG A 296 18.62 5.84 11.43
CA ARG A 296 17.36 5.09 11.54
C ARG A 296 17.15 4.57 12.96
N VAL A 297 18.17 3.90 13.53
CA VAL A 297 18.10 3.35 14.88
C VAL A 297 17.93 4.47 15.92
N VAL A 298 18.64 5.59 15.76
CA VAL A 298 18.47 6.76 16.64
C VAL A 298 17.05 7.30 16.59
N LEU A 299 16.46 7.42 15.39
CA LEU A 299 15.08 7.86 15.25
C LEU A 299 14.09 6.84 15.85
N ASP A 300 14.25 5.56 15.57
CA ASP A 300 13.36 4.51 16.10
C ASP A 300 13.37 4.51 17.63
N LEU A 301 14.57 4.60 18.22
CA LEU A 301 14.72 4.63 19.68
C LEU A 301 14.09 5.90 20.27
N THR A 302 14.34 7.06 19.65
CA THR A 302 13.72 8.33 20.06
C THR A 302 12.19 8.26 19.97
N SER A 303 11.66 7.65 18.90
CA SER A 303 10.24 7.46 18.63
C SER A 303 9.57 6.60 19.72
N ILE A 304 10.21 5.51 20.17
CA ILE A 304 9.69 4.67 21.25
C ILE A 304 9.73 5.41 22.60
N ILE A 305 10.84 6.11 22.90
CA ILE A 305 11.00 6.81 24.18
C ILE A 305 9.97 7.95 24.32
N ILE A 306 9.72 8.71 23.26
CA ILE A 306 8.86 9.90 23.30
C ILE A 306 7.37 9.57 23.33
N GLN A 307 6.98 8.37 22.89
CA GLN A 307 5.58 7.99 22.67
C GLN A 307 4.71 8.09 23.94
N GLU A 308 5.13 7.45 25.03
CA GLU A 308 4.37 7.47 26.28
C GLU A 308 4.38 8.87 26.93
N PRO A 309 5.53 9.57 27.08
CA PRO A 309 5.56 10.89 27.70
C PRO A 309 4.78 11.95 26.91
N PHE A 310 4.79 11.88 25.57
CA PHE A 310 4.02 12.79 24.72
C PHE A 310 2.52 12.56 24.89
N PHE A 311 2.08 11.31 24.86
CA PHE A 311 0.69 10.96 25.10
C PHE A 311 0.24 11.39 26.50
N ASP A 312 0.98 11.01 27.54
CA ASP A 312 0.63 11.35 28.92
C ASP A 312 0.55 12.87 29.14
N GLN A 313 1.55 13.62 28.66
CA GLN A 313 1.58 15.06 28.85
C GLN A 313 0.44 15.77 28.11
N LEU A 314 0.32 15.57 26.79
CA LEU A 314 -0.58 16.37 25.95
C LEU A 314 -2.03 15.87 26.04
N ARG A 315 -2.26 14.57 26.26
CA ARG A 315 -3.60 13.99 26.37
C ARG A 315 -4.03 13.77 27.81
N THR A 316 -3.26 13.09 28.64
CA THR A 316 -3.74 12.72 30.00
C THR A 316 -3.76 13.92 30.94
N LYS A 317 -2.67 14.69 30.97
CA LYS A 317 -2.50 15.83 31.90
C LYS A 317 -3.10 17.12 31.37
N GLU A 318 -2.79 17.49 30.13
CA GLU A 318 -3.25 18.75 29.52
C GLU A 318 -4.60 18.63 28.82
N GLN A 319 -5.08 17.41 28.58
CA GLN A 319 -6.40 17.14 28.00
C GLN A 319 -6.65 17.86 26.67
N LEU A 320 -5.59 18.04 25.86
CA LEU A 320 -5.70 18.80 24.61
C LEU A 320 -6.45 18.06 23.52
N GLY A 321 -6.48 16.73 23.55
CA GLY A 321 -7.09 16.00 22.45
C GLY A 321 -7.04 14.50 22.60
N TYR A 322 -8.13 13.84 22.18
CA TYR A 322 -8.17 12.39 22.11
C TYR A 322 -7.13 11.88 21.09
N ILE A 323 -7.07 12.45 19.89
CA ILE A 323 -6.08 12.04 18.90
C ILE A 323 -4.77 12.76 19.22
N THR A 324 -3.93 12.10 20.00
CA THR A 324 -2.58 12.55 20.37
C THR A 324 -1.64 11.37 20.19
N TYR A 325 -0.67 11.48 19.30
CA TYR A 325 0.34 10.44 19.13
C TYR A 325 1.62 11.00 18.52
N SER A 326 2.73 10.30 18.79
CA SER A 326 3.98 10.48 18.08
C SER A 326 4.26 9.26 17.20
N SER A 327 5.00 9.47 16.13
CA SER A 327 5.47 8.39 15.27
C SER A 327 6.72 8.82 14.53
N ASP A 328 7.56 7.89 14.13
CA ASP A 328 8.54 8.12 13.07
C ASP A 328 7.88 7.92 11.69
N ARG A 329 8.31 8.69 10.70
CA ARG A 329 8.01 8.45 9.29
C ARG A 329 9.31 8.41 8.51
N LYS A 330 9.36 7.52 7.52
CA LYS A 330 10.50 7.34 6.64
C LYS A 330 9.99 7.50 5.22
N TYR A 331 10.52 8.48 4.50
CA TYR A 331 10.13 8.73 3.12
C TYR A 331 11.12 7.99 2.21
N SER A 332 10.62 7.20 1.26
CA SER A 332 11.46 6.36 0.38
C SER A 332 12.56 7.18 -0.29
N ASP A 333 13.80 6.72 -0.17
CA ASP A 333 15.02 7.39 -0.65
C ASP A 333 15.14 8.88 -0.25
N GLY A 334 14.61 9.23 0.92
CA GLY A 334 14.54 10.60 1.41
C GLY A 334 14.94 10.77 2.87
N TYR A 335 14.40 11.83 3.48
CA TYR A 335 14.57 12.10 4.89
C TYR A 335 13.64 11.24 5.75
N MET A 336 13.92 11.20 7.04
CA MET A 336 12.98 10.69 8.03
C MET A 336 12.44 11.85 8.87
N THR A 337 11.33 11.64 9.56
CA THR A 337 10.76 12.63 10.47
C THR A 337 10.32 11.98 11.77
N LEU A 338 10.62 12.64 12.89
CA LEU A 338 9.85 12.44 14.12
C LEU A 338 8.61 13.33 14.06
N ARG A 339 7.44 12.70 14.07
CA ARG A 339 6.15 13.35 13.94
C ARG A 339 5.45 13.39 15.29
N LEU A 340 4.88 14.55 15.61
CA LEU A 340 4.06 14.80 16.81
C LEU A 340 2.72 15.38 16.36
N LEU A 341 1.63 14.64 16.57
CA LEU A 341 0.29 15.05 16.13
C LEU A 341 -0.66 15.19 17.32
N VAL A 342 -1.43 16.28 17.32
CA VAL A 342 -2.55 16.52 18.22
C VAL A 342 -3.75 17.02 17.41
N GLN A 343 -4.93 16.41 17.57
CA GLN A 343 -6.22 16.99 17.18
C GLN A 343 -6.92 17.53 18.42
N SER A 344 -7.38 18.77 18.37
CA SER A 344 -7.88 19.51 19.53
C SER A 344 -8.96 20.53 19.15
N GLU A 345 -9.92 20.75 20.04
CA GLU A 345 -10.85 21.90 20.00
C GLU A 345 -10.18 23.22 20.44
N ALA A 346 -9.00 23.14 21.06
CA ALA A 346 -8.27 24.31 21.52
C ALA A 346 -7.65 25.08 20.34
N ASN A 347 -7.23 26.32 20.62
CA ASN A 347 -6.61 27.16 19.60
C ASN A 347 -5.35 26.47 19.00
N PRO A 348 -5.23 26.35 17.66
CA PRO A 348 -4.10 25.68 17.00
C PRO A 348 -2.73 26.23 17.41
N ALA A 349 -2.61 27.56 17.59
CA ALA A 349 -1.37 28.20 18.01
C ALA A 349 -1.00 27.82 19.46
N TYR A 350 -2.00 27.70 20.35
CA TYR A 350 -1.79 27.21 21.71
C TYR A 350 -1.29 25.77 21.70
N VAL A 351 -1.93 24.87 20.96
CA VAL A 351 -1.50 23.46 20.84
C VAL A 351 -0.07 23.36 20.30
N SER A 352 0.26 24.12 19.25
CA SER A 352 1.61 24.18 18.70
C SER A 352 2.65 24.65 19.74
N GLN A 353 2.32 25.63 20.57
CA GLN A 353 3.17 26.06 21.68
C GLN A 353 3.35 24.98 22.74
N ARG A 354 2.30 24.21 23.07
CA ARG A 354 2.37 23.08 24.02
C ARG A 354 3.27 21.96 23.50
N ILE A 355 3.15 21.59 22.23
CA ILE A 355 4.06 20.64 21.58
C ILE A 355 5.50 21.17 21.63
N SER A 356 5.72 22.43 21.27
CA SER A 356 7.05 23.05 21.30
C SER A 356 7.64 23.14 22.72
N HIS A 357 6.80 23.34 23.74
CA HIS A 357 7.22 23.32 25.13
C HIS A 357 7.61 21.91 25.57
N PHE A 358 6.80 20.90 25.21
CA PHE A 358 7.10 19.50 25.46
C PHE A 358 8.45 19.09 24.84
N VAL A 359 8.67 19.37 23.56
CA VAL A 359 9.92 19.02 22.85
C VAL A 359 11.15 19.65 23.53
N ARG A 360 11.06 20.92 23.94
CA ARG A 360 12.16 21.60 24.67
C ARG A 360 12.45 20.94 26.01
N GLY A 361 11.41 20.54 26.76
CA GLY A 361 11.56 19.83 28.02
C GLY A 361 12.04 18.38 27.86
N PHE A 362 11.68 17.72 26.76
CA PHE A 362 12.00 16.32 26.51
C PHE A 362 13.50 16.06 26.41
N ARG A 363 14.30 17.02 25.91
CA ARG A 363 15.76 16.92 25.92
C ARG A 363 16.32 16.67 27.32
N LYS A 364 15.78 17.37 28.33
CA LYS A 364 16.22 17.18 29.72
C LYS A 364 15.91 15.76 30.18
N ARG A 365 14.74 15.21 29.84
CA ARG A 365 14.40 13.82 30.13
C ARG A 365 15.40 12.83 29.52
N LEU A 366 15.84 13.06 28.28
CA LEU A 366 16.85 12.21 27.64
C LEU A 366 18.20 12.28 28.36
N VAL A 367 18.62 13.47 28.81
CA VAL A 367 19.90 13.68 29.53
C VAL A 367 19.85 13.10 30.94
N ASP A 368 18.73 13.25 31.63
CA ASP A 368 18.54 12.79 33.01
C ASP A 368 18.15 11.29 33.07
N MET A 369 17.92 10.65 31.92
CA MET A 369 17.56 9.23 31.83
C MET A 369 18.67 8.36 32.40
N THR A 370 18.31 7.41 33.27
CA THR A 370 19.28 6.46 33.80
C THR A 370 19.69 5.46 32.73
N GLN A 371 20.90 4.91 32.87
CA GLN A 371 21.40 3.86 31.97
C GLN A 371 20.44 2.65 31.93
N GLU A 372 19.85 2.27 33.08
CA GLU A 372 18.90 1.15 33.16
C GLU A 372 17.61 1.43 32.37
N GLU A 373 17.04 2.64 32.47
CA GLU A 373 15.85 3.01 31.70
C GLU A 373 16.15 3.03 30.20
N PHE A 374 17.29 3.57 29.79
CA PHE A 374 17.75 3.57 28.41
C PHE A 374 17.89 2.14 27.87
N GLU A 375 18.53 1.25 28.62
CA GLU A 375 18.70 -0.16 28.24
C GLU A 375 17.37 -0.90 28.09
N ARG A 376 16.35 -0.58 28.90
CA ARG A 376 15.00 -1.14 28.71
C ARG A 376 14.41 -0.74 27.36
N TYR A 377 14.54 0.53 26.96
CA TYR A 377 14.08 0.98 25.64
C TYR A 377 14.87 0.36 24.49
N ALA A 378 16.20 0.31 24.61
CA ALA A 378 17.07 -0.29 23.61
C ALA A 378 16.76 -1.80 23.43
N ASN A 379 16.59 -2.53 24.53
CA ASN A 379 16.17 -3.94 24.50
C ASN A 379 14.77 -4.12 23.90
N SER A 380 13.82 -3.23 24.22
CA SER A 380 12.48 -3.27 23.62
C SER A 380 12.53 -3.07 22.11
N LEU A 381 13.34 -2.12 21.62
CA LEU A 381 13.55 -1.90 20.19
C LEU A 381 14.23 -3.12 19.53
N LYS A 382 15.23 -3.70 20.19
CA LYS A 382 15.92 -4.90 19.72
C LYS A 382 14.93 -6.06 19.54
N VAL A 383 14.13 -6.38 20.56
CA VAL A 383 13.10 -7.43 20.49
C VAL A 383 12.13 -7.19 19.34
N LYS A 384 11.70 -5.93 19.14
CA LYS A 384 10.82 -5.55 18.03
C LYS A 384 11.48 -5.73 16.65
N ARG A 385 12.77 -5.41 16.52
CA ARG A 385 13.54 -5.53 15.27
C ARG A 385 13.90 -6.99 14.94
N GLU A 386 14.09 -7.82 15.96
CA GLU A 386 14.41 -9.25 15.85
C GLU A 386 13.15 -10.14 15.79
N GLU A 387 11.94 -9.56 15.85
CA GLU A 387 10.70 -10.34 15.77
C GLU A 387 10.68 -11.18 14.49
N LYS A 388 10.58 -12.50 14.67
CA LYS A 388 10.52 -13.44 13.55
C LYS A 388 9.22 -13.25 12.77
N LEU A 389 9.32 -13.31 11.46
CA LEU A 389 8.17 -13.25 10.56
C LEU A 389 7.26 -14.47 10.82
N LYS A 390 5.95 -14.22 10.92
CA LYS A 390 4.97 -15.22 11.37
C LYS A 390 4.35 -16.03 10.25
N ASN A 391 4.43 -15.54 9.01
CA ASN A 391 3.85 -16.17 7.83
C ASN A 391 4.53 -15.65 6.56
N LEU A 392 4.28 -16.36 5.45
CA LEU A 392 4.81 -16.02 4.12
C LEU A 392 4.44 -14.59 3.72
N TYR A 393 3.19 -14.18 3.92
CA TYR A 393 2.72 -12.82 3.62
C TYR A 393 3.56 -11.71 4.28
N GLY A 394 3.88 -11.87 5.57
CA GLY A 394 4.72 -10.91 6.29
C GLY A 394 6.15 -10.88 5.77
N GLU A 395 6.66 -12.02 5.31
CA GLU A 395 7.98 -12.11 4.68
C GLU A 395 8.00 -11.45 3.29
N THR A 396 7.09 -11.83 2.40
CA THR A 396 6.96 -11.22 1.07
C THR A 396 6.71 -9.72 1.18
N SER A 397 5.88 -9.28 2.13
CA SER A 397 5.64 -7.84 2.37
C SER A 397 6.90 -7.08 2.75
N ARG A 398 7.76 -7.70 3.57
CA ARG A 398 9.03 -7.08 3.98
C ARG A 398 9.94 -6.91 2.77
N TYR A 399 10.10 -7.93 1.94
CA TYR A 399 10.94 -7.87 0.73
C TYR A 399 10.34 -7.04 -0.41
N TRP A 400 9.01 -6.95 -0.51
CA TRP A 400 8.38 -6.10 -1.53
C TRP A 400 8.52 -4.60 -1.23
N THR A 401 8.68 -4.25 0.06
CA THR A 401 8.80 -2.85 0.50
C THR A 401 10.25 -2.36 0.49
N HIS A 402 11.23 -3.26 0.47
CA HIS A 402 12.67 -2.98 0.59
C HIS A 402 13.40 -3.40 -0.66
#